data_AF-A0A2E9M165-F1
#
_entry.id   AF-A0A2E9M165-F1
#
_cell.length_a   1.000
_cell.length_b   1.000
_cell.length_c   1.000
_cell.angle_alpha   90.00
_cell.angle_beta   90.00
_cell.angle_gamma   90.00
#
_symmetry.space_group_name_H-M   'P 1'
#
loop_
_entity.id
_entity.type
_entity.pdbx_description
1 polymer ?
#
loop_
_entity_poly.entity_id
_entity_poly.type
_entity_poly.pdbx_seq_one_letter_code
_entity_poly.pdbx_strand_id
1 'polypeptide(L)'
;MIDLEGGHIHLSYEQGSGGTSLFLTIAEEFLRKGKKIVWLSKNLPDKERTAQIFEKLENKELENITFIEIENDLEESSKILKYFTKRMMSEDIIFIDDWCSKDGRAAKKDINALESIVRDTEKTKIIASSTSYQNINNGKNIWESRGGRSIKDIFKTMFLYRKSEMNNIRIIEDGNSIREIALVGKGFE
;
A
#
# COMPACT_ATOMS: atom_id res chain seq x y z
N MET A 1 1.76 -13.19 -2.31
CA MET A 1 1.30 -12.43 -3.50
C MET A 1 2.26 -11.33 -4.01
N ILE A 2 2.93 -10.58 -3.12
CA ILE A 2 3.95 -9.58 -3.50
C ILE A 2 5.29 -9.97 -2.88
N ASP A 3 6.38 -9.82 -3.65
CA ASP A 3 7.74 -10.05 -3.14
C ASP A 3 8.23 -8.80 -2.40
N LEU A 4 8.34 -8.93 -1.08
CA LEU A 4 8.82 -7.89 -0.17
C LEU A 4 10.32 -8.01 0.12
N GLU A 5 11.04 -8.99 -0.42
CA GLU A 5 12.47 -9.18 -0.15
C GLU A 5 13.33 -8.03 -0.70
N GLY A 6 12.85 -7.31 -1.72
CA GLY A 6 13.54 -6.19 -2.36
C GLY A 6 13.47 -4.83 -1.63
N GLY A 7 12.96 -4.76 -0.40
CA GLY A 7 12.88 -3.53 0.39
C GLY A 7 11.46 -2.95 0.50
N HIS A 8 11.35 -1.63 0.68
CA HIS A 8 10.05 -0.96 0.76
C HIS A 8 9.37 -0.93 -0.61
N ILE A 9 8.04 -1.05 -0.64
CA ILE A 9 7.25 -1.07 -1.88
C ILE A 9 6.36 0.16 -1.97
N HIS A 10 6.41 0.82 -3.12
CA HIS A 10 5.41 1.81 -3.51
C HIS A 10 4.45 1.17 -4.51
N LEU A 11 3.24 0.89 -4.06
CA LEU A 11 2.16 0.41 -4.92
C LEU A 11 1.48 1.61 -5.58
N SER A 12 1.77 1.84 -6.86
CA SER A 12 1.04 2.80 -7.66
C SER A 12 -0.12 2.11 -8.38
N TYR A 13 -1.35 2.58 -8.20
CA TYR A 13 -2.51 1.84 -8.71
C TYR A 13 -3.46 2.71 -9.54
N GLU A 14 -4.02 2.16 -10.60
CA GLU A 14 -5.11 2.79 -11.34
C GLU A 14 -6.34 2.94 -10.42
N GLN A 15 -6.99 4.10 -10.42
CA GLN A 15 -8.20 4.30 -9.61
C GLN A 15 -9.28 3.26 -9.96
N GLY A 16 -9.86 2.62 -8.94
CA GLY A 16 -10.84 1.53 -9.12
C GLY A 16 -10.22 0.15 -9.40
N SER A 17 -8.89 0.03 -9.50
CA SER A 17 -8.23 -1.27 -9.64
C SER A 17 -8.26 -2.11 -8.35
N GLY A 18 -8.50 -1.48 -7.20
CA GLY A 18 -8.62 -2.17 -5.90
C GLY A 18 -7.37 -2.12 -5.04
N GLY A 19 -6.56 -1.05 -5.08
CA GLY A 19 -5.34 -0.89 -4.27
C GLY A 19 -5.52 -1.23 -2.78
N THR A 20 -6.53 -0.66 -2.11
CA THR A 20 -6.87 -0.99 -0.72
C THR A 20 -7.26 -2.46 -0.53
N SER A 21 -7.99 -3.07 -1.48
CA SER A 21 -8.31 -4.50 -1.41
C SER A 21 -7.05 -5.37 -1.54
N LEU A 22 -6.05 -4.93 -2.30
CA LEU A 22 -4.76 -5.62 -2.39
C LEU A 22 -4.02 -5.54 -1.06
N PHE A 23 -3.96 -4.37 -0.44
CA PHE A 23 -3.40 -4.24 0.91
C PHE A 23 -4.13 -5.10 1.93
N LEU A 24 -5.46 -5.14 1.93
CA LEU A 24 -6.24 -6.02 2.81
C LEU A 24 -5.93 -7.50 2.56
N THR A 25 -5.77 -7.91 1.30
CA THR A 25 -5.41 -9.29 0.97
C THR A 25 -4.00 -9.64 1.50
N ILE A 26 -3.03 -8.71 1.36
CA ILE A 26 -1.69 -8.90 1.93
C ILE A 26 -1.75 -8.88 3.46
N ALA A 27 -2.58 -8.02 4.05
CA ALA A 27 -2.77 -7.97 5.50
C ALA A 27 -3.24 -9.32 6.02
N GLU A 28 -4.23 -9.92 5.36
CA GLU A 28 -4.73 -11.25 5.70
C GLU A 28 -3.60 -12.30 5.74
N GLU A 29 -2.75 -12.34 4.70
CA GLU A 29 -1.60 -13.26 4.64
C GLU A 29 -0.61 -13.04 5.79
N PHE A 30 -0.40 -11.79 6.22
CA PHE A 30 0.49 -11.43 7.32
C PHE A 30 -0.10 -11.78 8.68
N LEU A 31 -1.38 -11.48 8.91
CA LEU A 31 -2.07 -11.76 10.16
C LEU A 31 -2.16 -13.27 10.42
N ARG A 32 -2.40 -14.07 9.37
CA ARG A 32 -2.34 -15.55 9.46
C ARG A 32 -0.99 -16.10 9.92
N LYS A 33 0.08 -15.38 9.63
CA LYS A 33 1.44 -15.73 10.05
C LYS A 33 1.80 -15.15 11.42
N GLY A 34 0.81 -14.59 12.13
CA GLY A 34 0.99 -13.95 13.44
C GLY A 34 1.82 -12.68 13.39
N LYS A 35 1.91 -12.02 12.23
CA LYS A 35 2.69 -10.79 12.04
C LYS A 35 1.87 -9.56 12.38
N LYS A 36 2.54 -8.53 12.90
CA LYS A 36 1.88 -7.27 13.23
C LYS A 36 1.81 -6.34 12.04
N ILE A 37 0.71 -5.60 11.98
CA ILE A 37 0.44 -4.62 10.94
C ILE A 37 0.09 -3.30 11.60
N VAL A 38 0.77 -2.24 11.18
CA VAL A 38 0.34 -0.86 11.45
C VAL A 38 -0.14 -0.26 10.14
N TRP A 39 -1.42 0.08 10.08
CA TRP A 39 -2.06 0.64 8.90
C TRP A 39 -2.32 2.13 9.12
N LEU A 40 -1.59 2.99 8.43
CA LEU A 40 -1.87 4.42 8.32
C LEU A 40 -2.72 4.69 7.08
N SER A 41 -3.77 5.49 7.22
CA SER A 41 -4.60 5.87 6.07
C SER A 41 -5.32 7.18 6.28
N LYS A 42 -5.50 7.98 5.21
CA LYS A 42 -6.39 9.16 5.26
C LYS A 42 -7.86 8.79 5.41
N ASN A 43 -8.25 7.63 4.89
CA ASN A 43 -9.59 7.09 5.06
C ASN A 43 -9.42 5.62 5.43
N LEU A 44 -10.05 5.21 6.53
CA LEU A 44 -10.02 3.80 6.92
C LEU A 44 -10.62 2.91 5.82
N PRO A 45 -10.12 1.68 5.64
CA PRO A 45 -10.71 0.74 4.70
C PRO A 45 -12.19 0.52 4.98
N ASP A 46 -12.96 0.29 3.92
CA ASP A 46 -14.38 -0.01 4.03
C ASP A 46 -14.63 -1.23 4.95
N LYS A 47 -15.60 -1.09 5.87
CA LYS A 47 -15.85 -2.08 6.92
C LYS A 47 -16.37 -3.40 6.34
N GLU A 48 -17.28 -3.34 5.38
CA GLU A 48 -17.85 -4.54 4.76
C GLU A 48 -16.79 -5.28 3.96
N ARG A 49 -15.99 -4.57 3.17
CA ARG A 49 -14.89 -5.15 2.40
C ARG A 49 -13.83 -5.76 3.31
N THR A 50 -13.49 -5.09 4.41
CA THR A 50 -12.55 -5.60 5.41
C THR A 50 -13.07 -6.89 6.04
N ALA A 51 -14.34 -6.92 6.45
CA ALA A 51 -14.96 -8.11 7.03
C ALA A 51 -15.02 -9.28 6.05
N GLN A 52 -15.28 -9.02 4.76
CA GLN A 52 -15.29 -10.06 3.72
C GLN A 52 -13.90 -10.68 3.51
N ILE A 53 -12.84 -9.87 3.46
CA ILE A 53 -11.48 -10.37 3.25
C ILE A 53 -10.96 -11.07 4.52
N PHE A 54 -11.25 -10.53 5.69
CA PHE A 54 -10.82 -11.07 6.99
C PHE A 54 -11.76 -12.14 7.57
N GLU A 55 -12.77 -12.60 6.81
CA GLU A 55 -13.82 -13.53 7.28
C GLU A 55 -13.26 -14.76 8.00
N LYS A 56 -12.11 -15.26 7.54
CA LYS A 56 -11.47 -16.48 8.04
C LYS A 56 -10.36 -16.22 9.06
N LEU A 57 -10.21 -14.99 9.56
CA LEU A 57 -9.24 -14.67 10.61
C LEU A 57 -9.89 -14.88 11.99
N GLU A 58 -9.11 -15.42 12.92
CA GLU A 58 -9.48 -15.56 14.33
C GLU A 58 -9.23 -14.25 15.09
N ASN A 59 -9.91 -14.07 16.24
CA ASN A 59 -9.74 -12.88 17.09
C ASN A 59 -8.27 -12.59 17.43
N LYS A 60 -7.48 -13.63 17.74
CA LYS A 60 -6.04 -13.52 18.04
C LYS A 60 -5.22 -12.98 16.86
N GLU A 61 -5.66 -13.23 15.63
CA GLU A 61 -4.99 -12.74 14.42
C GLU A 61 -5.37 -11.27 14.20
N LEU A 62 -6.64 -10.92 14.41
CA LEU A 62 -7.14 -9.54 14.33
C LEU A 62 -6.53 -8.61 15.39
N GLU A 63 -6.11 -9.12 16.54
CA GLU A 63 -5.38 -8.32 17.55
C GLU A 63 -4.02 -7.79 17.04
N ASN A 64 -3.47 -8.36 15.98
CA ASN A 64 -2.18 -7.96 15.42
C ASN A 64 -2.25 -6.80 14.41
N ILE A 65 -3.44 -6.28 14.09
CA ILE A 65 -3.58 -5.10 13.22
C ILE A 65 -4.00 -3.86 14.02
N THR A 66 -3.32 -2.74 13.78
CA THR A 66 -3.69 -1.43 14.31
C THR A 66 -3.96 -0.48 13.15
N PHE A 67 -5.14 0.14 13.13
CA PHE A 67 -5.49 1.19 12.18
C PHE A 67 -5.25 2.57 12.81
N ILE A 68 -4.64 3.47 12.04
CA ILE A 68 -4.34 4.84 12.42
C ILE A 68 -4.84 5.74 11.30
N GLU A 69 -5.78 6.61 11.61
CA GLU A 69 -6.29 7.61 10.69
C GLU A 69 -5.34 8.82 10.62
N ILE A 70 -5.10 9.33 9.41
CA ILE A 70 -4.31 10.53 9.16
C ILE A 70 -5.28 11.73 9.20
N GLU A 71 -5.43 12.36 10.36
CA GLU A 71 -6.39 13.46 10.57
C GLU A 71 -5.98 14.76 9.87
N ASN A 72 -4.70 15.16 9.99
CA ASN A 72 -4.20 16.44 9.46
C ASN A 72 -3.26 16.22 8.27
N ASP A 73 -2.07 15.67 8.54
CA ASP A 73 -1.09 15.31 7.54
C ASP A 73 -0.21 14.14 7.97
N LEU A 74 0.51 13.61 6.98
CA LEU A 74 1.37 12.45 7.16
C LEU A 74 2.55 12.74 8.11
N GLU A 75 2.97 14.00 8.25
CA GLU A 75 4.06 14.38 9.13
C GLU A 75 3.66 14.19 10.60
N GLU A 76 2.45 14.60 10.98
CA GLU A 76 1.94 14.36 12.33
C GLU A 76 1.77 12.88 12.63
N SER A 77 1.15 12.12 11.72
CA SER A 77 0.97 10.67 11.89
C SER A 77 2.30 9.91 11.97
N SER A 78 3.37 10.43 11.32
CA SER A 78 4.72 9.85 11.43
C SER A 78 5.25 9.85 12.87
N LYS A 79 4.89 10.85 13.69
CA LYS A 79 5.32 10.94 15.10
C LYS A 79 4.67 9.85 15.93
N ILE A 80 3.41 9.53 15.64
CA ILE A 80 2.66 8.44 16.28
C ILE A 80 3.26 7.08 15.89
N LEU A 81 3.61 6.90 14.61
CA LEU A 81 4.19 5.68 14.08
C LEU A 81 5.47 5.26 14.83
N LYS A 82 6.27 6.21 15.33
CA LYS A 82 7.46 5.94 16.16
C LYS A 82 7.17 5.15 17.43
N TYR A 83 5.97 5.28 17.99
CA TYR A 83 5.59 4.54 19.21
C TYR A 83 5.25 3.09 18.89
N PHE A 84 4.60 2.84 17.76
CA PHE A 84 4.23 1.49 17.33
C PHE A 84 5.44 0.69 16.86
N THR A 85 6.31 1.33 16.07
CA THR A 85 7.49 0.69 15.47
C THR A 85 8.52 0.19 16.47
N LYS A 86 8.58 0.79 17.68
CA LYS A 86 9.40 0.28 18.79
C LYS A 86 9.09 -1.16 19.21
N ARG A 87 7.88 -1.65 18.92
CA ARG A 87 7.41 -2.99 19.29
C ARG A 87 7.26 -3.93 18.09
N MET A 88 7.69 -3.46 16.91
CA MET A 88 7.65 -4.22 15.67
C MET A 88 8.96 -4.97 15.45
N MET A 89 8.82 -6.17 14.91
CA MET A 89 9.91 -7.02 14.47
C MET A 89 10.18 -6.80 12.97
N SER A 90 11.28 -7.35 12.46
CA SER A 90 11.67 -7.20 11.05
C SER A 90 10.70 -7.82 10.04
N GLU A 91 9.97 -8.83 10.49
CA GLU A 91 8.92 -9.53 9.75
C GLU A 91 7.54 -8.86 9.80
N ASP A 92 7.38 -7.83 10.64
CA ASP A 92 6.14 -7.04 10.72
C ASP A 92 6.11 -6.01 9.58
N ILE A 93 4.97 -5.37 9.37
CA ILE A 93 4.79 -4.49 8.22
C ILE A 93 3.98 -3.22 8.52
N ILE A 94 4.37 -2.13 7.87
CA ILE A 94 3.65 -0.86 7.93
C ILE A 94 2.99 -0.63 6.58
N PHE A 95 1.69 -0.36 6.59
CA PHE A 95 0.92 0.05 5.42
C PHE A 95 0.59 1.54 5.49
N ILE A 96 0.73 2.25 4.38
CA ILE A 96 0.35 3.66 4.25
C ILE A 96 -0.57 3.81 3.02
N ASP A 97 -1.88 3.96 3.25
CA ASP A 97 -2.93 3.89 2.22
C ASP A 97 -3.92 5.07 2.24
N ASP A 98 -3.92 6.04 1.32
CA ASP A 98 -2.85 6.48 0.43
C ASP A 98 -1.93 7.47 1.17
N TRP A 99 -0.66 7.56 0.75
CA TRP A 99 0.29 8.50 1.36
C TRP A 99 0.15 9.96 0.87
N CYS A 100 -0.48 10.19 -0.29
CA CYS A 100 -0.69 11.54 -0.85
C CYS A 100 -2.11 11.74 -1.37
N SER A 101 -2.41 12.96 -1.84
CA SER A 101 -3.66 13.22 -2.58
C SER A 101 -3.81 12.31 -3.80
N LYS A 102 -5.06 11.94 -4.11
CA LYS A 102 -5.42 11.19 -5.32
C LYS A 102 -5.33 12.05 -6.59
N ASP A 103 -5.32 13.37 -6.44
CA ASP A 103 -5.32 14.36 -7.52
C ASP A 103 -4.06 15.22 -7.53
N GLY A 104 -3.72 15.75 -8.71
CA GLY A 104 -2.62 16.72 -8.87
C GLY A 104 -1.23 16.09 -8.76
N ARG A 105 -0.21 16.84 -8.32
CA ARG A 105 1.11 16.29 -7.95
C ARG A 105 1.14 16.01 -6.45
N ALA A 106 1.92 15.01 -6.03
CA ALA A 106 2.16 14.81 -4.60
C ALA A 106 2.79 16.07 -3.99
N ALA A 107 2.25 16.53 -2.85
CA ALA A 107 2.76 17.71 -2.17
C ALA A 107 4.16 17.43 -1.61
N LYS A 108 5.05 18.44 -1.64
CA LYS A 108 6.41 18.30 -1.10
C LYS A 108 6.41 17.88 0.37
N LYS A 109 5.45 18.36 1.16
CA LYS A 109 5.27 17.95 2.56
C LYS A 109 4.99 16.45 2.71
N ASP A 110 4.14 15.88 1.85
CA ASP A 110 3.79 14.45 1.90
C ASP A 110 4.99 13.59 1.50
N ILE A 111 5.77 14.02 0.50
CA ILE A 111 7.02 13.36 0.09
C ILE A 111 8.03 13.37 1.24
N ASN A 112 8.29 14.54 1.83
CA ASN A 112 9.23 14.68 2.94
C ASN A 112 8.81 13.87 4.18
N ALA A 113 7.51 13.79 4.44
CA ALA A 113 6.96 12.98 5.53
C ALA A 113 7.19 11.49 5.28
N LEU A 114 6.93 11.03 4.05
CA LEU A 114 7.15 9.63 3.67
C LEU A 114 8.65 9.26 3.72
N GLU A 115 9.53 10.12 3.22
CA GLU A 115 11.00 9.97 3.35
C GLU A 115 11.43 9.87 4.82
N SER A 116 10.85 10.69 5.68
CA SER A 116 11.14 10.66 7.12
C SER A 116 10.63 9.39 7.79
N ILE A 117 9.44 8.91 7.41
CA ILE A 117 8.91 7.62 7.90
C ILE A 117 9.85 6.48 7.52
N VAL A 118 10.29 6.39 6.27
CA VAL A 118 11.22 5.34 5.82
C VAL A 118 12.52 5.37 6.64
N ARG A 119 13.12 6.55 6.80
CA ARG A 119 14.33 6.73 7.61
C ARG A 119 14.13 6.39 9.09
N ASP A 120 12.95 6.65 9.64
CA ASP A 120 12.70 6.42 11.06
C ASP A 120 12.24 4.97 11.35
N THR A 121 12.05 4.14 10.31
CA THR A 121 11.52 2.77 10.40
C THR A 121 12.40 1.74 9.69
N GLU A 122 13.73 1.96 9.64
CA GLU A 122 14.70 1.16 8.89
C GLU A 122 14.63 -0.36 9.10
N LYS A 123 14.12 -0.82 10.24
CA LYS A 123 14.02 -2.24 10.58
C LYS A 123 12.75 -2.92 10.09
N THR A 124 11.75 -2.16 9.65
CA THR A 124 10.41 -2.66 9.33
C THR A 124 10.05 -2.29 7.90
N LYS A 125 9.52 -3.27 7.15
CA LYS A 125 9.13 -3.04 5.76
C LYS A 125 7.90 -2.14 5.68
N ILE A 126 7.84 -1.33 4.63
CA ILE A 126 6.72 -0.43 4.35
C ILE A 126 6.15 -0.79 2.99
N ILE A 127 4.82 -0.86 2.90
CA ILE A 127 4.11 -0.71 1.63
C ILE A 127 3.32 0.59 1.69
N ALA A 128 3.63 1.52 0.80
CA ALA A 128 2.89 2.77 0.66
C ALA A 128 2.15 2.74 -0.68
N SER A 129 0.92 3.26 -0.73
CA SER A 129 0.12 3.30 -1.95
C SER A 129 -0.20 4.72 -2.40
N SER A 130 -0.34 4.90 -3.72
CA SER A 130 -0.98 6.08 -4.28
C SER A 130 -1.58 5.81 -5.66
N THR A 131 -2.56 6.62 -6.05
CA THR A 131 -3.12 6.54 -7.40
C THR A 131 -2.06 6.83 -8.46
N SER A 132 -2.07 6.07 -9.54
CA SER A 132 -1.27 6.32 -10.74
C SER A 132 -1.91 7.44 -11.56
N TYR A 133 -1.10 8.12 -12.38
CA TYR A 133 -1.61 9.00 -13.43
C TYR A 133 -1.12 8.54 -14.80
N GLN A 134 -1.91 8.81 -15.83
CA GLN A 134 -1.52 8.51 -17.21
C GLN A 134 -0.68 9.66 -17.76
N ASN A 135 0.42 9.31 -18.42
CA ASN A 135 1.21 10.22 -19.20
C ASN A 135 1.33 9.70 -20.64
N ILE A 136 1.37 10.61 -21.61
CA ILE A 136 1.57 10.25 -23.01
C ILE A 136 3.07 10.37 -23.29
N ASN A 137 3.71 9.24 -23.58
CA ASN A 137 5.10 9.22 -24.02
C ASN A 137 5.20 8.45 -25.34
N ASN A 138 5.74 9.10 -26.37
CA ASN A 138 5.84 8.56 -27.73
C ASN A 138 4.50 7.97 -28.26
N GLY A 139 3.38 8.64 -27.95
CA GLY A 139 2.04 8.22 -28.39
C GLY A 139 1.47 7.00 -27.66
N LYS A 140 2.13 6.51 -26.61
CA LYS A 140 1.63 5.44 -25.73
C LYS A 140 1.22 6.02 -24.38
N ASN A 141 0.09 5.57 -23.86
CA ASN A 141 -0.29 5.82 -22.48
C ASN A 141 0.60 4.97 -21.57
N ILE A 142 1.38 5.63 -20.72
CA ILE A 142 2.22 5.00 -19.72
C ILE A 142 1.66 5.39 -18.35
N TRP A 143 1.55 4.41 -17.45
CA TRP A 143 1.25 4.66 -16.05
C TRP A 143 2.50 5.21 -15.35
N GLU A 144 2.34 6.31 -14.63
CA GLU A 144 3.40 6.88 -13.82
C GLU A 144 2.99 6.94 -12.35
N SER A 145 3.98 6.71 -11.49
CA SER A 145 3.83 6.74 -10.04
C SER A 145 4.06 8.15 -9.48
N ARG A 146 3.35 8.47 -8.40
CA ARG A 146 3.47 9.78 -7.74
C ARG A 146 4.78 9.90 -6.96
N GLY A 147 5.26 11.14 -6.82
CA GLY A 147 6.44 11.46 -6.01
C GLY A 147 7.77 11.46 -6.77
N GLY A 148 7.79 11.02 -8.03
CA GLY A 148 8.95 11.14 -8.90
C GLY A 148 10.19 10.45 -8.36
N ARG A 149 11.36 11.07 -8.55
CA ARG A 149 12.66 10.47 -8.18
C ARG A 149 12.79 10.21 -6.68
N SER A 150 12.34 11.14 -5.84
CA SER A 150 12.39 11.01 -4.37
C SER A 150 11.80 9.68 -3.88
N ILE A 151 10.63 9.29 -4.42
CA ILE A 151 9.98 8.05 -4.00
C ILE A 151 10.63 6.83 -4.67
N LYS A 152 11.04 6.94 -5.94
CA LYS A 152 11.73 5.84 -6.66
C LYS A 152 13.10 5.48 -6.09
N ASP A 153 13.78 6.43 -5.44
CA ASP A 153 15.10 6.20 -4.84
C ASP A 153 15.02 5.43 -3.51
N ILE A 154 13.86 5.43 -2.84
CA ILE A 154 13.66 4.79 -1.51
C ILE A 154 12.64 3.64 -1.53
N PHE A 155 11.78 3.57 -2.55
CA PHE A 155 10.82 2.50 -2.76
C PHE A 155 11.02 1.83 -4.11
N LYS A 156 10.91 0.50 -4.11
CA LYS A 156 10.64 -0.25 -5.33
C LYS A 156 9.20 0.02 -5.77
N THR A 157 9.00 0.59 -6.95
CA THR A 157 7.65 0.85 -7.48
C THR A 157 7.06 -0.41 -8.12
N MET A 158 5.82 -0.71 -7.78
CA MET A 158 4.97 -1.70 -8.44
C MET A 158 3.71 -1.02 -8.94
N PHE A 159 3.19 -1.48 -10.08
CA PHE A 159 1.93 -0.98 -10.64
C PHE A 159 0.81 -2.00 -10.50
N LEU A 160 -0.40 -1.50 -10.24
CA LEU A 160 -1.64 -2.28 -10.27
C LEU A 160 -2.64 -1.60 -11.21
N TYR A 161 -3.10 -2.31 -12.24
CA TYR A 161 -4.09 -1.79 -13.18
C TYR A 161 -5.09 -2.85 -13.62
N ARG A 162 -6.24 -2.40 -14.12
CA ARG A 162 -7.28 -3.27 -14.67
C ARG A 162 -6.82 -3.81 -16.02
N LYS A 163 -6.98 -5.12 -16.23
CA LYS A 163 -6.77 -5.72 -17.57
C LYS A 163 -7.82 -5.23 -18.56
N SER A 164 -9.06 -5.08 -18.08
CA SER A 164 -10.19 -4.49 -18.79
C SER A 164 -11.18 -3.93 -17.78
N GLU A 165 -12.01 -2.96 -18.18
CA GLU A 165 -13.04 -2.39 -17.30
C GLU A 165 -14.13 -3.40 -16.93
N MET A 166 -14.38 -4.39 -17.79
CA MET A 166 -15.49 -5.34 -17.63
C MET A 166 -15.12 -6.62 -16.88
N ASN A 167 -13.84 -6.84 -16.57
CA ASN A 167 -13.42 -8.06 -15.88
C ASN A 167 -12.88 -7.77 -14.47
N ASN A 168 -12.83 -8.82 -13.68
CA ASN A 168 -12.25 -8.78 -12.34
C ASN A 168 -10.73 -9.05 -12.34
N ILE A 169 -10.08 -9.08 -13.52
CA ILE A 169 -8.65 -9.32 -13.63
C ILE A 169 -7.89 -8.00 -13.46
N ARG A 170 -6.85 -8.04 -12.65
CA ARG A 170 -5.86 -6.97 -12.51
C ARG A 170 -4.50 -7.50 -12.92
N ILE A 171 -3.66 -6.56 -13.32
CA ILE A 171 -2.28 -6.81 -13.66
C ILE A 171 -1.44 -6.16 -12.57
N ILE A 172 -0.55 -6.95 -11.96
CA ILE A 172 0.57 -6.45 -11.18
C ILE A 172 1.79 -6.42 -12.08
N GLU A 173 2.38 -5.24 -12.22
CA GLU A 173 3.65 -5.03 -12.92
C GLU A 173 4.73 -4.68 -11.90
N ASP A 174 5.81 -5.45 -11.92
CA ASP A 174 6.97 -5.35 -11.05
C ASP A 174 8.24 -5.38 -11.91
N GLY A 175 8.70 -4.20 -12.34
CA GLY A 175 9.79 -4.07 -13.29
C GLY A 175 9.46 -4.80 -14.60
N ASN A 176 10.20 -5.86 -14.91
CA ASN A 176 9.96 -6.69 -16.10
C ASN A 176 9.00 -7.86 -15.85
N SER A 177 8.58 -8.08 -14.61
CA SER A 177 7.65 -9.15 -14.25
C SER A 177 6.21 -8.64 -14.31
N ILE A 178 5.36 -9.34 -15.04
CA ILE A 178 3.92 -9.06 -15.14
C ILE A 178 3.16 -10.29 -14.65
N ARG A 179 2.18 -10.10 -13.76
CA ARG A 179 1.31 -11.14 -13.23
C ARG A 179 -0.14 -10.73 -13.32
N GLU A 180 -1.02 -11.67 -13.65
CA GLU A 180 -2.46 -11.48 -13.58
C GLU A 180 -2.99 -12.04 -12.26
N ILE A 181 -3.87 -11.27 -11.62
CA ILE A 181 -4.57 -11.65 -10.39
C ILE A 181 -6.06 -11.34 -10.53
N ALA A 182 -6.92 -12.12 -9.89
CA ALA A 182 -8.35 -11.92 -9.91
C ALA A 182 -8.84 -11.26 -8.61
N LEU A 183 -9.61 -10.19 -8.73
CA LEU A 183 -10.33 -9.59 -7.61
C LEU A 183 -11.62 -10.37 -7.38
N VAL A 184 -11.74 -11.02 -6.22
CA VAL A 184 -12.91 -11.81 -5.82
C VAL A 184 -13.43 -11.33 -4.46
N GLY A 185 -14.49 -11.97 -3.96
CA GLY A 185 -15.08 -11.62 -2.66
C GLY A 185 -14.07 -11.66 -1.52
N LYS A 186 -13.16 -12.63 -1.53
CA LYS A 186 -12.16 -12.86 -0.46
C LYS A 186 -10.85 -12.08 -0.62
N GLY A 187 -10.79 -11.14 -1.57
CA GLY A 187 -9.58 -10.38 -1.86
C GLY A 187 -9.04 -10.68 -3.24
N PHE A 188 -7.71 -10.72 -3.37
CA PHE A 188 -7.01 -11.08 -4.59
C PHE A 188 -6.51 -12.52 -4.56
N GLU A 189 -6.61 -13.21 -5.70
CA GLU A 189 -6.13 -14.57 -5.94
C GLU A 189 -5.28 -14.64 -7.22
#